data_AF-A0A829WEZ6-F1
#
_entry.id   AF-A0A829WEZ6-F1
#
_cell.length_a   1.000
_cell.length_b   1.000
_cell.length_c   1.000
_cell.angle_alpha   90.00
_cell.angle_beta   90.00
_cell.angle_gamma   90.00
#
_symmetry.space_group_name_H-M   'P 1'
#
loop_
_entity.id
_entity.type
_entity.pdbx_description
1 polymer ?
#
loop_
_entity_poly.entity_id
_entity_poly.type
_entity_poly.pdbx_seq_one_letter_code
_entity_poly.pdbx_strand_id
1 'polypeptide(L)' 'MITLDDISMAVIVLIRAGAVFRFIYCMVRLQGAEEEQAQYKKRVKNTVMFYVMAECIWQIKEIVFYYYGA' A
#
# COMPACT_ATOMS: atom_id res chain seq x y z
N MET A 1 4.10 25.37 11.68
CA MET A 1 4.19 24.31 12.69
C MET A 1 3.83 23.02 11.97
N ILE A 2 4.76 22.08 11.82
CA ILE A 2 4.43 20.78 11.19
C ILE A 2 3.55 20.03 12.18
N THR A 3 2.34 19.67 11.76
CA THR A 3 1.39 18.97 12.62
C THR A 3 1.60 17.46 12.54
N LEU A 4 1.13 16.73 13.56
CA LEU A 4 1.12 15.27 13.55
C LEU A 4 0.34 14.70 12.36
N ASP A 5 -0.65 15.44 11.86
CA ASP A 5 -1.42 15.08 10.68
C ASP A 5 -0.60 15.21 9.40
N ASP A 6 0.23 16.24 9.26
CA ASP A 6 1.14 16.40 8.11
C ASP A 6 2.15 15.25 8.04
N ILE A 7 2.73 14.87 9.19
CA ILE A 7 3.68 13.75 9.29
C ILE A 7 2.98 12.43 8.98
N SER A 8 1.78 12.22 9.54
CA SER A 8 0.97 11.04 9.26
C SER A 8 0.66 10.94 7.76
N MET A 9 0.23 12.05 7.15
CA MET A 9 -0.04 12.18 5.71
C MET A 9 1.17 11.78 4.86
N ALA A 10 2.34 12.32 5.19
CA ALA A 10 3.58 11.99 4.48
C ALA A 10 3.94 10.50 4.56
N VAL A 11 3.81 9.88 5.75
CA VAL A 11 4.12 8.45 5.94
C VAL A 11 3.18 7.57 5.11
N ILE A 12 1.89 7.89 5.05
CA ILE A 12 0.92 7.12 4.25
C ILE A 12 1.24 7.21 2.77
N VAL A 13 1.52 8.42 2.27
CA VAL A 13 1.87 8.64 0.87
C VAL A 13 3.11 7.82 0.51
N LEU A 14 4.11 7.75 1.39
CA LEU A 14 5.29 6.90 1.20
C LEU A 14 4.95 5.41 1.16
N ILE A 15 4.06 4.92 2.03
CA ILE A 15 3.61 3.52 2.03
C ILE A 15 2.89 3.19 0.72
N ARG A 16 1.94 4.05 0.29
CA ARG A 16 1.19 3.86 -0.96
C ARG A 16 2.13 3.88 -2.18
N ALA A 17 3.04 4.86 -2.24
CA ALA A 17 4.03 4.94 -3.32
C ALA A 17 4.92 3.69 -3.37
N GLY A 18 5.43 3.22 -2.23
CA GLY A 18 6.23 2.00 -2.15
C GLY A 18 5.49 0.74 -2.63
N ALA A 19 4.21 0.60 -2.29
CA ALA A 19 3.37 -0.48 -2.78
C ALA A 19 3.18 -0.43 -4.30
N VAL A 20 2.95 0.76 -4.87
CA VAL A 20 2.83 0.97 -6.32
C VAL A 20 4.12 0.61 -7.02
N PHE A 21 5.28 1.09 -6.54
CA PHE A 21 6.58 0.72 -7.12
C PHE A 21 6.82 -0.78 -7.11
N ARG A 22 6.51 -1.46 -5.99
CA ARG A 22 6.66 -2.90 -5.86
C ARG A 22 5.74 -3.68 -6.80
N PHE A 23 4.51 -3.19 -6.99
CA PHE A 23 3.54 -3.76 -7.93
C PHE A 23 4.03 -3.64 -9.38
N ILE A 24 4.43 -2.44 -9.80
CA ILE A 24 4.97 -2.18 -11.15
C ILE A 24 6.20 -3.04 -11.41
N TYR A 25 7.15 -3.10 -10.47
CA TYR A 25 8.34 -3.93 -10.61
C TYR A 25 8.01 -5.41 -10.84
N CYS A 26 7.07 -5.97 -10.06
CA CYS A 26 6.66 -7.36 -10.23
C CYS A 26 5.95 -7.60 -11.56
N MET A 27 5.16 -6.63 -12.04
CA MET A 27 4.49 -6.71 -13.35
C MET A 27 5.49 -6.65 -14.51
N VAL A 28 6.49 -5.77 -14.45
CA VAL A 28 7.56 -5.69 -15.46
C VAL A 28 8.35 -7.00 -15.50
N ARG A 29 8.72 -7.58 -14.35
CA ARG A 29 9.43 -8.87 -14.32
C ARG A 29 8.57 -10.06 -14.77
N LEU A 30 7.26 -10.01 -14.60
CA LEU A 30 6.33 -11.05 -15.09
C LEU A 30 6.37 -11.23 -16.61
N GLN A 31 6.68 -10.15 -17.35
CA GLN A 31 6.73 -10.18 -18.82
C GLN A 31 8.03 -10.80 -19.37
N GLY A 32 9.12 -10.80 -18.58
CA GLY A 32 10.44 -11.23 -19.03
C GLY A 32 10.90 -12.62 -18.56
N ALA A 33 10.14 -13.29 -17.70
CA ALA A 33 10.56 -14.56 -17.08
C ALA A 33 9.41 -15.57 -17.04
N GLU A 34 9.28 -16.40 -18.08
CA GLU A 34 8.26 -17.46 -18.16
C GLU A 34 8.43 -18.53 -17.06
N GLU A 35 9.66 -18.87 -16.70
CA GLU A 35 9.96 -19.90 -15.69
C GLU A 35 9.66 -19.44 -14.24
N GLU A 36 9.73 -18.12 -13.96
CA GLU A 36 9.50 -17.56 -12.62
C GLU A 36 8.10 -16.94 -12.43
N GLN A 37 7.18 -17.06 -13.41
CA GLN A 37 5.88 -16.39 -13.36
C GLN A 37 5.05 -16.74 -12.13
N ALA A 38 5.11 -17.99 -11.65
CA ALA A 38 4.38 -18.42 -10.46
C ALA A 38 4.83 -17.66 -9.19
N GLN A 39 6.13 -17.41 -9.06
CA GLN A 39 6.71 -16.67 -7.94
C GLN A 39 6.31 -15.19 -7.98
N TYR A 40 6.39 -14.55 -9.14
CA TYR A 40 6.00 -13.13 -9.26
C TYR A 40 4.49 -12.93 -9.09
N LYS A 41 3.65 -13.85 -9.58
CA LYS A 41 2.19 -13.83 -9.29
C LYS A 41 1.91 -13.87 -7.78
N LYS A 42 2.63 -14.71 -7.02
CA LYS A 42 2.51 -14.75 -5.55
C LYS A 42 2.96 -13.43 -4.91
N ARG A 43 4.06 -12.84 -5.37
CA ARG A 43 4.57 -11.55 -4.87
C ARG A 43 3.60 -10.39 -5.15
N VAL A 44 2.98 -10.37 -6.33
CA VAL A 44 1.94 -9.38 -6.68
C VAL A 44 0.74 -9.53 -5.74
N LYS A 45 0.21 -10.75 -5.58
CA LYS A 45 -0.92 -11.00 -4.66
C LYS A 45 -0.61 -10.53 -3.23
N ASN A 46 0.58 -10.84 -2.72
CA ASN A 46 0.99 -10.38 -1.39
C ASN A 46 1.11 -8.86 -1.30
N THR A 47 1.61 -8.21 -2.35
CA THR A 47 1.73 -6.73 -2.39
C THR A 47 0.36 -6.07 -2.41
N VAL A 48 -0.58 -6.61 -3.19
CA VAL A 48 -1.98 -6.14 -3.23
C VAL A 48 -2.65 -6.34 -1.87
N MET A 49 -2.50 -7.52 -1.26
CA MET A 49 -3.10 -7.80 0.04
C MET A 49 -2.53 -6.91 1.14
N PHE A 50 -1.21 -6.66 1.13
CA PHE A 50 -0.57 -5.69 2.02
C PHE A 50 -1.15 -4.28 1.83
N TYR A 51 -1.29 -3.82 0.59
CA TYR A 51 -1.83 -2.50 0.29
C TYR A 51 -3.27 -2.34 0.82
N VAL A 52 -4.13 -3.32 0.58
CA VAL A 52 -5.52 -3.32 1.08
C VAL A 52 -5.54 -3.25 2.61
N MET A 53 -4.74 -4.07 3.29
CA MET A 53 -4.66 -4.04 4.76
C MET A 53 -4.18 -2.69 5.30
N ALA A 54 -3.16 -2.09 4.66
CA ALA A 54 -2.65 -0.78 5.04
C ALA A 54 -3.72 0.32 4.86
N GLU A 55 -4.49 0.26 3.78
CA GLU A 55 -5.53 1.24 3.49
C GLU A 55 -6.73 1.11 4.44
N CYS A 56 -7.10 -0.13 4.81
CA CYS A 56 -8.17 -0.38 5.78
C CYS A 56 -7.89 0.24 7.16
N ILE A 57 -6.63 0.24 7.63
CA ILE A 57 -6.27 0.87 8.91
C ILE A 57 -6.62 2.36 8.89
N TRP A 58 -6.37 3.04 7.77
CA TRP A 58 -6.75 4.43 7.63
C TRP A 58 -8.24 4.61 7.54
N GLN A 59 -8.94 3.84 6.71
CA GLN A 59 -10.40 3.95 6.65
C GLN A 59 -11.05 3.75 8.02
N ILE A 60 -10.53 2.84 8.84
CA ILE A 60 -10.99 2.68 10.23
C ILE A 60 -10.68 3.93 11.05
N LYS A 61 -9.48 4.51 10.97
CA LYS A 61 -9.17 5.80 11.62
C LYS A 61 -10.17 6.88 11.20
N GLU A 62 -10.37 7.10 9.90
CA GLU A 62 -11.31 8.10 9.36
C GLU A 62 -12.72 7.90 9.91
N ILE A 63 -13.22 6.67 9.90
CA ILE A 63 -14.55 6.33 10.44
C ILE A 63 -14.61 6.64 11.95
N VAL A 64 -13.60 6.25 12.72
CA VAL A 64 -13.56 6.52 14.17
C VAL A 64 -13.53 8.02 14.44
N PHE A 65 -12.71 8.79 13.73
CA PHE A 65 -12.67 10.24 13.87
C PHE A 65 -13.98 10.91 13.42
N TYR A 66 -14.63 10.40 12.38
CA TYR A 66 -15.94 10.90 11.94
C TYR A 66 -17.02 10.73 13.02
N TYR A 67 -17.02 9.61 13.75
CA TYR A 67 -18.05 9.34 14.77
C TYR A 67 -17.71 9.82 16.18
N TYR A 68 -16.43 9.84 16.56
CA TYR A 68 -15.98 10.10 17.93
C TYR A 68 -15.03 11.29 18.07
N GLY A 69 -14.55 11.85 16.96
CA GLY A 69 -13.71 13.05 16.96
C GLY A 69 -14.58 14.31 16.96
N ALA A 70 -14.74 14.91 18.13
CA ALA A 70 -15.13 16.32 18.25
C ALA A 70 -13.94 17.23 17.91
#